data_AF-A0AAV8YIA8-F1
#
_entry.id   AF-A0AAV8YIA8-F1
#
_cell.length_a   1.000
_cell.length_b   1.000
_cell.length_c   1.000
_cell.angle_alpha   90.00
_cell.angle_beta   90.00
_cell.angle_gamma   90.00
#
_symmetry.space_group_name_H-M   'P 1'
#
loop_
_entity.id
_entity.type
_entity.pdbx_description
1 polymer ?
#
loop_
_entity_poly.entity_id
_entity_poly.type
_entity_poly.pdbx_seq_one_letter_code
_entity_poly.pdbx_strand_id
1 'polypeptide(L)'
;MAKTQAIARKAQIDLNNADHRHQLLNLKDLLRQKAKAKGARLRRYNKLTKRKQQNAAFENNQKQFLRSLEKQDEEQPAEIDPQYRYLGVCQDGRINHTQLKKEFQEKYKTRVTKLLNTLLSGGNVIKAINSWAVPMLTYSFGIVKWSVTDLDELDRLTRRLLTKFKHLHTNSSVIRLYLPRRRGGRGLLNIKNQCLNQEASLRRKLLTNRDPLITAVAREDAGYTPLSLGLLMDESKLSMTQRKKFNYFLRNGEPLPPIRNSSSVRRNSRIPEVTIRPGSSKRRTRDTIVQSGVYERDRFQPMHPKIDRGEGKGETAKYNGVQQGRAGVQG
;
A
#
# COMPACT_ATOMS: atom_id res chain seq x y z
N MET A 1 11.18 4.10 -67.08
CA MET A 1 11.54 2.87 -67.81
C MET A 1 12.98 2.39 -67.55
N ALA A 2 14.01 3.25 -67.60
CA ALA A 2 15.41 2.80 -67.41
C ALA A 2 15.72 2.16 -66.03
N LYS A 3 15.20 2.73 -64.93
CA LYS A 3 15.42 2.20 -63.57
C LYS A 3 14.74 0.85 -63.34
N THR A 4 13.53 0.65 -63.88
CA THR A 4 12.79 -0.61 -63.76
C THR A 4 13.44 -1.72 -64.58
N GLN A 5 13.94 -1.41 -65.78
CA GLN A 5 14.74 -2.34 -66.58
C GLN A 5 16.05 -2.74 -65.91
N ALA A 6 16.75 -1.79 -65.28
CA ALA A 6 17.97 -2.08 -64.52
C ALA A 6 17.71 -2.99 -63.30
N ILE A 7 16.59 -2.79 -62.59
CA ILE A 7 16.18 -3.63 -61.46
C ILE A 7 15.78 -5.03 -61.95
N ALA A 8 15.02 -5.13 -63.04
CA ALA A 8 14.62 -6.40 -63.65
C ALA A 8 15.84 -7.21 -64.12
N ARG A 9 16.81 -6.57 -64.79
CA ARG A 9 18.09 -7.19 -65.18
C ARG A 9 18.89 -7.69 -63.97
N LYS A 10 19.00 -6.88 -62.90
CA LYS A 10 19.68 -7.28 -61.66
C LYS A 10 18.98 -8.43 -60.93
N ALA A 11 17.67 -8.52 -61.06
CA ALA A 11 16.85 -9.57 -60.48
C ALA A 11 16.65 -10.78 -61.41
N GLN A 12 17.25 -10.77 -62.61
CA GLN A 12 17.08 -11.80 -63.65
C GLN A 12 15.60 -12.04 -64.02
N ILE A 13 14.78 -10.98 -64.03
CA ILE A 13 13.38 -11.03 -64.45
C ILE A 13 13.30 -10.68 -65.95
N ASP A 14 12.79 -11.61 -66.75
CA ASP A 14 12.50 -11.36 -68.16
C ASP A 14 11.26 -10.48 -68.28
N LEU A 15 11.41 -9.32 -68.91
CA LEU A 15 10.34 -8.34 -69.11
C LEU A 15 9.41 -8.70 -70.26
N ASN A 16 9.79 -9.66 -71.10
CA ASN A 16 9.00 -10.11 -72.24
C ASN A 16 8.00 -11.22 -71.88
N ASN A 17 8.16 -11.85 -70.71
CA ASN A 17 7.26 -12.89 -70.20
C ASN A 17 5.94 -12.26 -69.71
N ALA A 18 4.78 -12.89 -69.94
CA ALA A 18 3.48 -12.41 -69.48
C ALA A 18 3.42 -12.16 -67.96
N ASP A 19 4.16 -12.94 -67.17
CA ASP A 19 4.15 -12.91 -65.70
C ASP A 19 5.14 -11.93 -65.05
N HIS A 20 5.91 -11.18 -65.85
CA HIS A 20 6.95 -10.27 -65.35
C HIS A 20 6.43 -9.26 -64.31
N ARG A 21 5.17 -8.82 -64.44
CA ARG A 21 4.53 -7.89 -63.50
C ARG A 21 4.36 -8.50 -62.12
N HIS A 22 3.92 -9.75 -62.04
CA HIS A 22 3.78 -10.47 -60.76
C HIS A 22 5.14 -10.72 -60.11
N GLN A 23 6.16 -11.09 -60.90
CA GLN A 23 7.53 -11.27 -60.41
C GLN A 23 8.12 -9.97 -59.83
N LEU A 24 7.90 -8.83 -60.51
CA LEU A 24 8.32 -7.51 -60.02
C LEU A 24 7.59 -7.08 -58.74
N LEU A 25 6.29 -7.38 -58.63
CA LEU A 25 5.51 -7.12 -57.40
C LEU A 25 6.02 -7.97 -56.24
N ASN A 26 6.25 -9.26 -56.44
CA ASN A 26 6.82 -10.16 -55.43
C ASN A 26 8.21 -9.69 -54.96
N LEU A 27 9.05 -9.26 -55.90
CA LEU A 27 10.37 -8.73 -55.56
C LEU A 27 10.28 -7.43 -54.74
N LYS A 28 9.37 -6.52 -55.11
CA LYS A 28 9.11 -5.29 -54.35
C LYS A 28 8.67 -5.61 -52.93
N ASP A 29 7.75 -6.55 -52.75
CA ASP A 29 7.27 -6.96 -51.43
C ASP A 29 8.35 -7.66 -50.62
N LEU A 30 9.15 -8.52 -51.23
CA LEU A 30 10.29 -9.17 -50.60
C LEU A 30 11.35 -8.15 -50.13
N LEU A 31 11.68 -7.14 -50.93
CA LEU A 31 12.59 -6.07 -50.53
C LEU A 31 12.00 -5.23 -49.40
N ARG A 32 10.69 -4.90 -49.46
CA ARG A 32 9.98 -4.19 -48.39
C ARG A 32 9.99 -4.98 -47.08
N GLN A 33 9.75 -6.28 -47.14
CA GLN A 33 9.82 -7.19 -46.00
C GLN A 33 11.25 -7.28 -45.44
N LYS A 34 12.27 -7.45 -46.30
CA LYS A 34 13.69 -7.47 -45.88
C LYS A 34 14.10 -6.16 -45.22
N ALA A 35 13.71 -5.00 -45.77
CA ALA A 35 13.98 -3.71 -45.17
C ALA A 35 13.28 -3.55 -43.80
N LYS A 36 12.01 -3.95 -43.71
CA LYS A 36 11.24 -3.95 -42.44
C LYS A 36 11.89 -4.87 -41.39
N ALA A 37 12.34 -6.06 -41.79
CA ALA A 37 13.02 -7.01 -40.92
C ALA A 37 14.37 -6.48 -40.42
N LYS A 38 15.21 -5.94 -41.31
CA LYS A 38 16.51 -5.31 -40.96
C LYS A 38 16.30 -4.12 -40.02
N GLY A 39 15.33 -3.25 -40.32
CA GLY A 39 14.98 -2.12 -39.45
C GLY A 39 14.49 -2.57 -38.07
N ALA A 40 13.64 -3.61 -38.01
CA ALA A 40 13.19 -4.19 -36.74
C ALA A 40 14.34 -4.81 -35.93
N ARG A 41 15.32 -5.45 -36.58
CA ARG A 41 16.52 -6.00 -35.94
C ARG A 41 17.37 -4.89 -35.32
N LEU A 42 17.64 -3.81 -36.06
CA LEU A 42 18.36 -2.63 -35.55
C LEU A 42 17.66 -1.99 -34.35
N ARG A 43 16.33 -1.78 -34.44
CA ARG A 43 15.53 -1.24 -33.32
C ARG A 43 15.62 -2.12 -32.07
N ARG A 44 15.57 -3.45 -32.22
CA ARG A 44 15.73 -4.40 -31.11
C ARG A 44 17.10 -4.29 -30.47
N TYR A 45 18.16 -4.19 -31.27
CA TYR A 45 19.52 -4.02 -30.77
C TYR A 45 19.68 -2.73 -29.97
N ASN A 46 19.25 -1.60 -30.53
CA ASN A 46 19.31 -0.30 -29.85
C ASN A 46 18.53 -0.31 -28.53
N LYS A 47 17.33 -0.91 -28.51
CA LYS A 47 16.52 -1.05 -27.30
C LYS A 47 17.21 -1.93 -26.25
N LEU A 48 17.84 -3.03 -26.66
CA LEU A 48 18.58 -3.93 -25.78
C LEU A 48 19.79 -3.20 -25.16
N THR A 49 20.57 -2.51 -25.97
CA THR A 49 21.75 -1.75 -25.51
C THR A 49 21.34 -0.66 -24.53
N LYS A 50 20.31 0.13 -24.86
CA LYS A 50 19.78 1.17 -23.96
C LYS A 50 19.25 0.58 -22.65
N ARG A 51 18.54 -0.56 -22.71
CA ARG A 51 18.08 -1.30 -21.52
C ARG A 51 19.26 -1.72 -20.65
N LYS A 52 20.33 -2.29 -21.22
CA LYS A 52 21.51 -2.71 -20.47
C LYS A 52 22.19 -1.51 -19.80
N GLN A 53 22.40 -0.42 -20.55
CA GLN A 53 22.99 0.82 -20.03
C GLN A 53 22.17 1.40 -18.87
N GLN A 54 20.84 1.52 -19.02
CA GLN A 54 19.98 2.08 -17.96
C GLN A 54 19.93 1.20 -16.72
N ASN A 55 19.87 -0.13 -16.87
CA ASN A 55 19.89 -1.03 -15.72
C ASN A 55 21.25 -1.02 -15.01
N ALA A 56 22.35 -0.97 -15.76
CA ALA A 56 23.69 -0.84 -15.18
C ALA A 56 23.85 0.49 -14.41
N ALA A 57 23.43 1.61 -15.01
CA ALA A 57 23.48 2.91 -14.36
C ALA A 57 22.65 2.94 -13.06
N PHE A 58 21.48 2.31 -13.07
CA PHE A 58 20.61 2.23 -11.89
C PHE A 58 21.18 1.35 -10.78
N GLU A 59 21.74 0.18 -11.10
CA GLU A 59 22.35 -0.69 -10.09
C GLU A 59 23.66 -0.10 -9.53
N ASN A 60 24.46 0.58 -10.37
CA ASN A 60 25.70 1.22 -9.93
C ASN A 60 25.42 2.44 -9.03
N ASN A 61 24.54 3.36 -9.47
CA ASN A 61 24.19 4.54 -8.71
C ASN A 61 22.72 4.93 -8.90
N GLN A 62 21.86 4.28 -8.10
CA GLN A 62 20.42 4.53 -8.10
C GLN A 62 20.08 6.01 -7.89
N LYS A 63 20.76 6.71 -6.97
CA LYS A 63 20.45 8.11 -6.64
C LYS A 63 20.74 9.04 -7.83
N GLN A 64 21.89 8.88 -8.46
CA GLN A 64 22.28 9.71 -9.60
C GLN A 64 21.36 9.46 -10.81
N PHE A 65 21.01 8.20 -11.06
CA PHE A 65 20.05 7.85 -12.11
C PHE A 65 18.70 8.57 -11.90
N LEU A 66 18.15 8.53 -10.68
CA LEU A 66 16.86 9.17 -10.38
C LEU A 66 16.93 10.70 -10.49
N ARG A 67 18.02 11.33 -10.01
CA ARG A 67 18.23 12.79 -10.18
C ARG A 67 18.28 13.20 -11.65
N SER A 68 18.88 12.37 -12.51
CA SER A 68 18.91 12.65 -13.95
C SER A 68 17.51 12.68 -14.60
N LEU A 69 16.53 11.97 -14.03
CA LEU A 69 15.14 11.99 -14.49
C LEU A 69 14.36 13.22 -13.99
N GLU A 70 14.82 13.85 -12.91
CA GLU A 70 14.20 15.05 -12.34
C GLU A 70 14.62 16.31 -13.10
N LYS A 71 15.92 16.41 -13.43
CA LYS A 71 16.49 17.55 -14.17
C LYS A 71 15.92 17.77 -15.58
N GLN A 72 15.30 16.75 -16.19
CA GLN A 72 14.68 16.88 -17.52
C GLN A 72 13.47 17.82 -17.55
N ASP A 73 12.91 18.21 -16.38
CA ASP A 73 11.73 19.10 -16.30
C ASP A 73 12.07 20.52 -15.81
N GLU A 74 13.24 20.74 -15.20
CA GLU A 74 13.58 22.03 -14.58
C GLU A 74 13.98 23.12 -15.59
N GLU A 75 13.93 22.86 -16.89
CA GLU A 75 14.18 23.85 -17.94
C GLU A 75 13.01 24.82 -18.17
N GLN A 76 11.91 24.71 -17.42
CA GLN A 76 10.84 25.71 -17.41
C GLN A 76 11.00 26.66 -16.21
N PRO A 77 11.08 27.99 -16.40
CA PRO A 77 11.16 28.92 -15.29
C PRO A 77 9.92 28.77 -14.42
N ALA A 78 10.13 28.55 -13.12
CA ALA A 78 9.04 28.50 -12.16
C ALA A 78 8.25 29.81 -12.23
N GLU A 79 6.96 29.74 -12.59
CA GLU A 79 6.04 30.86 -12.39
C GLU A 79 6.17 31.34 -10.94
N ILE A 80 6.34 32.64 -10.77
CA ILE A 80 6.45 33.27 -9.46
C ILE A 80 5.07 33.16 -8.80
N ASP A 81 4.90 32.14 -7.97
CA ASP A 81 3.72 31.97 -7.11
C ASP A 81 3.68 33.17 -6.14
N PRO A 82 2.62 34.01 -6.15
CA PRO A 82 2.52 35.16 -5.27
C PRO A 82 2.43 34.75 -3.79
N GLN A 83 2.11 33.48 -3.50
CA GLN A 83 1.99 32.95 -2.14
C GLN A 83 3.31 32.34 -1.65
N TYR A 84 3.79 32.79 -0.48
CA TYR A 84 5.00 32.26 0.12
C TYR A 84 4.88 30.76 0.42
N ARG A 85 5.95 30.01 0.13
CA ARG A 85 6.01 28.56 0.26
C ARG A 85 7.10 28.14 1.24
N TYR A 86 6.72 27.49 2.33
CA TYR A 86 7.65 26.93 3.31
C TYR A 86 7.80 25.42 3.11
N LEU A 87 9.05 24.94 2.94
CA LEU A 87 9.37 23.53 2.69
C LEU A 87 8.49 22.88 1.60
N GLY A 88 8.13 23.66 0.57
CA GLY A 88 7.33 23.17 -0.56
C GLY A 88 5.80 23.17 -0.35
N VAL A 89 5.29 23.73 0.76
CA VAL A 89 3.84 23.89 1.04
C VAL A 89 3.51 25.38 1.19
N CYS A 90 2.42 25.85 0.57
CA CYS A 90 2.01 27.25 0.68
C CYS A 90 1.64 27.60 2.13
N GLN A 91 2.16 28.74 2.61
CA GLN A 91 1.89 29.24 3.95
C GLN A 91 0.61 30.06 3.91
N ASP A 92 -0.52 29.41 4.18
CA ASP A 92 -1.82 30.04 4.37
C ASP A 92 -2.24 29.95 5.85
N GLY A 93 -3.20 30.79 6.27
CA GLY A 93 -3.76 30.73 7.62
C GLY A 93 -4.44 29.39 7.96
N ARG A 94 -4.76 28.56 6.95
CA ARG A 94 -5.26 27.18 7.09
C ARG A 94 -4.64 26.27 6.03
N ILE A 95 -4.37 25.02 6.39
CA ILE A 95 -3.86 24.02 5.45
C ILE A 95 -4.99 23.57 4.52
N ASN A 96 -4.92 23.96 3.25
CA ASN A 96 -5.86 23.53 2.21
C ASN A 96 -5.62 22.07 1.81
N HIS A 97 -6.11 21.12 2.62
CA HIS A 97 -5.88 19.68 2.42
C HIS A 97 -6.31 19.17 1.04
N THR A 98 -7.41 19.69 0.46
CA THR A 98 -7.94 19.22 -0.83
C THR A 98 -7.01 19.55 -1.99
N GLN A 99 -6.52 20.78 -2.05
CA GLN A 99 -5.57 21.22 -3.08
C GLN A 99 -4.25 20.47 -2.94
N LEU A 100 -3.74 20.37 -1.71
CA LEU A 100 -2.48 19.73 -1.41
C LEU A 100 -2.51 18.22 -1.78
N LYS A 101 -3.63 17.53 -1.52
CA LYS A 101 -3.83 16.14 -1.99
C LYS A 101 -3.70 16.02 -3.51
N LYS A 102 -4.34 16.90 -4.27
CA LYS A 102 -4.28 16.89 -5.75
C LYS A 102 -2.87 17.14 -6.26
N GLU A 103 -2.17 18.11 -5.68
CA GLU A 103 -0.77 18.40 -6.03
C GLU A 103 0.14 17.21 -5.77
N PHE A 104 0.02 16.57 -4.62
CA PHE A 104 0.78 15.36 -4.31
C PHE A 104 0.40 14.19 -5.22
N GLN A 105 -0.87 14.02 -5.57
CA GLN A 105 -1.32 12.98 -6.50
C GLN A 105 -0.72 13.18 -7.91
N GLU A 106 -0.74 14.41 -8.45
CA GLU A 106 -0.18 14.69 -9.77
C GLU A 106 1.35 14.57 -9.77
N LYS A 107 2.06 15.12 -8.76
CA LYS A 107 3.51 14.91 -8.61
C LYS A 107 3.87 13.42 -8.54
N TYR A 108 3.07 12.62 -7.83
CA TYR A 108 3.29 11.18 -7.70
C TYR A 108 3.12 10.48 -9.04
N LYS A 109 2.01 10.74 -9.72
CA LYS A 109 1.69 10.21 -11.05
C LYS A 109 2.75 10.58 -12.08
N THR A 110 3.25 11.81 -12.07
CA THR A 110 4.35 12.26 -12.95
C THR A 110 5.61 11.47 -12.68
N ARG A 111 6.05 11.34 -11.42
CA ARG A 111 7.24 10.55 -11.05
C ARG A 111 7.10 9.07 -11.45
N VAL A 112 5.96 8.44 -11.17
CA VAL A 112 5.72 7.03 -11.54
C VAL A 112 5.72 6.89 -13.07
N THR A 113 5.08 7.78 -13.80
CA THR A 113 5.04 7.77 -15.27
C THR A 113 6.45 7.87 -15.88
N LYS A 114 7.29 8.77 -15.34
CA LYS A 114 8.70 8.87 -15.74
C LYS A 114 9.46 7.57 -15.53
N LEU A 115 9.31 6.94 -14.36
CA LEU A 115 9.93 5.65 -14.08
C LEU A 115 9.49 4.56 -15.06
N LEU A 116 8.20 4.53 -15.40
CA LEU A 116 7.64 3.52 -16.32
C LEU A 116 8.01 3.76 -17.78
N ASN A 117 8.38 4.99 -18.15
CA ASN A 117 8.93 5.29 -19.48
C ASN A 117 10.40 4.84 -19.64
N THR A 118 11.10 4.54 -18.55
CA THR A 118 12.46 4.01 -18.62
C THR A 118 12.46 2.55 -19.09
N LEU A 119 13.59 2.07 -19.61
CA LEU A 119 13.81 0.67 -19.99
C LEU A 119 14.36 -0.17 -18.83
N LEU A 120 14.08 0.21 -17.58
CA LEU A 120 14.47 -0.57 -16.41
C LEU A 120 13.78 -1.94 -16.36
N SER A 121 14.43 -2.89 -15.71
CA SER A 121 13.86 -4.20 -15.45
C SER A 121 12.66 -4.07 -14.50
N GLY A 122 11.70 -4.99 -14.55
CA GLY A 122 10.56 -4.97 -13.62
C GLY A 122 10.99 -5.06 -12.14
N GLY A 123 12.20 -5.55 -11.85
CA GLY A 123 12.86 -5.44 -10.55
C GLY A 123 13.15 -4.00 -10.16
N ASN A 124 13.88 -3.35 -11.04
CA ASN A 124 14.47 -2.05 -10.79
C ASN A 124 13.42 -0.96 -10.84
N VAL A 125 12.37 -1.12 -11.65
CA VAL A 125 11.19 -0.25 -11.63
C VAL A 125 10.51 -0.24 -10.26
N ILE A 126 10.25 -1.42 -9.68
CA ILE A 126 9.60 -1.49 -8.35
C ILE A 126 10.53 -0.92 -7.27
N LYS A 127 11.83 -1.23 -7.34
CA LYS A 127 12.85 -0.64 -6.45
C LYS A 127 12.85 0.89 -6.56
N ALA A 128 12.80 1.43 -7.78
CA ALA A 128 12.76 2.86 -8.03
C ALA A 128 11.47 3.52 -7.51
N ILE A 129 10.30 2.90 -7.71
CA ILE A 129 9.03 3.40 -7.17
C ILE A 129 9.09 3.49 -5.64
N ASN A 130 9.58 2.43 -4.99
CA ASN A 130 9.70 2.37 -3.53
C ASN A 130 10.67 3.41 -2.97
N SER A 131 11.75 3.72 -3.69
CA SER A 131 12.80 4.64 -3.21
C SER A 131 12.63 6.10 -3.64
N TRP A 132 11.82 6.41 -4.66
CA TRP A 132 11.70 7.78 -5.19
C TRP A 132 10.26 8.30 -5.25
N ALA A 133 9.33 7.48 -5.73
CA ALA A 133 7.94 7.90 -5.88
C ALA A 133 7.18 7.83 -4.54
N VAL A 134 7.27 6.71 -3.81
CA VAL A 134 6.59 6.54 -2.51
C VAL A 134 7.09 7.55 -1.46
N PRO A 135 8.41 7.80 -1.30
CA PRO A 135 8.90 8.78 -0.32
C PRO A 135 8.40 10.20 -0.57
N MET A 136 8.05 10.55 -1.81
CA MET A 136 7.44 11.84 -2.11
C MET A 136 6.12 12.06 -1.34
N LEU A 137 5.34 10.99 -1.16
CA LEU A 137 4.11 11.02 -0.36
C LEU A 137 4.38 10.95 1.15
N THR A 138 5.53 10.42 1.58
CA THR A 138 5.82 10.26 3.02
C THR A 138 5.90 11.57 3.77
N TYR A 139 6.30 12.65 3.09
CA TYR A 139 6.27 14.00 3.65
C TYR A 139 4.85 14.48 3.94
N SER A 140 3.89 14.16 3.07
CA SER A 140 2.50 14.61 3.21
C SER A 140 1.72 13.84 4.26
N PHE A 141 2.08 12.59 4.58
CA PHE A 141 1.38 11.79 5.59
C PHE A 141 1.37 12.42 6.99
N GLY A 142 2.37 13.23 7.32
CA GLY A 142 2.42 13.93 8.61
C GLY A 142 1.68 15.27 8.65
N ILE A 143 1.27 15.82 7.49
CA ILE A 143 0.74 17.18 7.36
C ILE A 143 -0.72 17.14 6.88
N VAL A 144 -1.02 16.21 5.98
CA VAL A 144 -2.31 16.09 5.29
C VAL A 144 -3.06 14.89 5.82
N LYS A 145 -4.33 15.09 6.17
CA LYS A 145 -5.24 14.00 6.54
C LYS A 145 -5.62 13.17 5.32
N TRP A 146 -4.91 12.08 5.07
CA TRP A 146 -5.25 11.11 4.04
C TRP A 146 -6.37 10.21 4.53
N SER A 147 -7.47 10.14 3.78
CA SER A 147 -8.51 9.16 4.06
C SER A 147 -8.10 7.79 3.50
N VAL A 148 -8.72 6.72 4.02
CA VAL A 148 -8.47 5.36 3.50
C VAL A 148 -8.84 5.27 2.01
N THR A 149 -9.90 5.97 1.59
CA THR A 149 -10.32 6.03 0.18
C THR A 149 -9.29 6.73 -0.69
N ASP A 150 -8.72 7.85 -0.25
CA ASP A 150 -7.67 8.56 -1.01
C ASP A 150 -6.42 7.68 -1.21
N LEU A 151 -6.06 6.90 -0.18
CA LEU A 151 -4.92 5.98 -0.23
C LEU A 151 -5.19 4.80 -1.17
N ASP A 152 -6.42 4.27 -1.17
CA ASP A 152 -6.85 3.23 -2.09
C ASP A 152 -6.93 3.75 -3.54
N GLU A 153 -7.29 5.01 -3.75
CA GLU A 153 -7.27 5.66 -5.06
C GLU A 153 -5.85 5.80 -5.61
N LEU A 154 -4.89 6.24 -4.78
CA LEU A 154 -3.48 6.26 -5.13
C LEU A 154 -2.97 4.87 -5.51
N ASP A 155 -3.39 3.85 -4.77
CA ASP A 155 -3.02 2.47 -5.06
C ASP A 155 -3.62 1.98 -6.41
N ARG A 156 -4.91 2.25 -6.65
CA ARG A 156 -5.58 1.98 -7.93
C ARG A 156 -4.89 2.73 -9.07
N LEU A 157 -4.48 3.98 -8.86
CA LEU A 157 -3.73 4.78 -9.83
C LEU A 157 -2.40 4.09 -10.17
N THR A 158 -1.61 3.68 -9.18
CA THR A 158 -0.34 2.97 -9.39
C THR A 158 -0.53 1.70 -10.19
N ARG A 159 -1.56 0.89 -9.86
CA ARG A 159 -1.89 -0.33 -10.61
C ARG A 159 -2.34 -0.03 -12.03
N ARG A 160 -3.18 0.99 -12.25
CA ARG A 160 -3.59 1.43 -13.60
C ARG A 160 -2.38 1.85 -14.44
N LEU A 161 -1.44 2.60 -13.87
CA LEU A 161 -0.20 2.99 -14.55
C LEU A 161 0.66 1.76 -14.90
N LEU A 162 0.87 0.85 -13.95
CA LEU A 162 1.65 -0.37 -14.20
C LEU A 162 1.06 -1.23 -15.32
N THR A 163 -0.27 -1.36 -15.38
CA THR A 163 -0.96 -2.08 -16.47
C THR A 163 -0.87 -1.32 -17.79
N LYS A 164 -1.08 0.01 -17.80
CA LYS A 164 -0.98 0.87 -18.99
C LYS A 164 0.40 0.77 -19.65
N PHE A 165 1.47 0.81 -18.86
CA PHE A 165 2.86 0.68 -19.32
C PHE A 165 3.31 -0.77 -19.50
N LYS A 166 2.41 -1.76 -19.41
CA LYS A 166 2.68 -3.19 -19.61
C LYS A 166 3.73 -3.79 -18.67
N HIS A 167 3.90 -3.21 -17.48
CA HIS A 167 4.71 -3.78 -16.40
C HIS A 167 3.92 -4.80 -15.56
N LEU A 168 2.59 -4.73 -15.60
CA LEU A 168 1.65 -5.65 -14.95
C LEU A 168 0.63 -6.17 -15.97
N HIS A 169 0.20 -7.42 -15.82
CA HIS A 169 -0.90 -7.98 -16.59
C HIS A 169 -2.23 -7.61 -15.93
N THR A 170 -3.30 -7.39 -16.72
CA THR A 170 -4.63 -7.00 -16.23
C THR A 170 -5.16 -7.95 -15.15
N ASN A 171 -4.98 -9.26 -15.35
CA ASN A 171 -5.44 -10.31 -14.42
C ASN A 171 -4.39 -10.70 -13.37
N SER A 172 -3.37 -9.86 -13.14
CA SER A 172 -2.35 -10.17 -12.14
C SER A 172 -2.92 -10.06 -10.74
N SER A 173 -2.58 -11.01 -9.87
CA SER A 173 -2.91 -10.97 -8.45
C SER A 173 -2.42 -9.66 -7.79
N VAL A 174 -3.33 -9.00 -7.09
CA VAL A 174 -3.07 -7.79 -6.29
C VAL A 174 -2.17 -8.12 -5.10
N ILE A 175 -2.42 -9.23 -4.41
CA ILE A 175 -1.64 -9.67 -3.25
C ILE A 175 -0.17 -9.89 -3.65
N ARG A 176 0.07 -10.51 -4.80
CA ARG A 176 1.43 -10.76 -5.30
C ARG A 176 2.23 -9.47 -5.55
N LEU A 177 1.56 -8.35 -5.82
CA LEU A 177 2.22 -7.07 -6.06
C LEU A 177 2.95 -6.56 -4.81
N TYR A 178 2.31 -6.65 -3.64
CA TYR A 178 2.86 -6.16 -2.37
C TYR A 178 3.70 -7.20 -1.62
N LEU A 179 3.52 -8.49 -1.94
CA LEU A 179 4.29 -9.55 -1.31
C LEU A 179 5.80 -9.35 -1.57
N PRO A 180 6.68 -9.54 -0.57
CA PRO A 180 8.12 -9.39 -0.75
C PRO A 180 8.68 -10.32 -1.83
N ARG A 181 9.72 -9.89 -2.54
CA ARG A 181 10.37 -10.70 -3.59
C ARG A 181 10.96 -12.01 -3.10
N ARG A 182 11.50 -12.00 -1.87
CA ARG A 182 12.01 -13.22 -1.19
C ARG A 182 10.93 -14.30 -1.00
N ARG A 183 9.65 -13.90 -1.02
CA ARG A 183 8.48 -14.79 -0.89
C ARG A 183 7.74 -14.99 -2.23
N GLY A 184 8.40 -14.74 -3.37
CA GLY A 184 7.79 -14.94 -4.71
C GLY A 184 6.88 -13.80 -5.20
N GLY A 185 6.81 -12.69 -4.46
CA GLY A 185 6.06 -11.50 -4.84
C GLY A 185 6.85 -10.49 -5.67
N ARG A 186 6.30 -9.29 -5.86
CA ARG A 186 6.97 -8.18 -6.57
C ARG A 186 7.59 -7.13 -5.65
N GLY A 187 7.15 -7.02 -4.41
CA GLY A 187 7.72 -6.17 -3.37
C GLY A 187 7.39 -4.67 -3.53
N LEU A 188 6.24 -4.31 -4.09
CA LEU A 188 5.78 -2.92 -4.07
C LEU A 188 5.36 -2.54 -2.64
N LEU A 189 5.76 -1.36 -2.17
CA LEU A 189 5.31 -0.85 -0.87
C LEU A 189 3.82 -0.53 -0.92
N ASN A 190 3.07 -1.03 0.06
CA ASN A 190 1.68 -0.64 0.24
C ASN A 190 1.64 0.78 0.84
N ILE A 191 1.01 1.71 0.11
CA ILE A 191 0.93 3.13 0.47
C ILE A 191 0.17 3.32 1.78
N LYS A 192 -0.91 2.55 2.01
CA LYS A 192 -1.69 2.59 3.24
C LYS A 192 -0.86 2.23 4.46
N ASN A 193 -0.11 1.12 4.36
CA ASN A 193 0.78 0.71 5.45
C ASN A 193 1.90 1.73 5.67
N GLN A 194 2.41 2.36 4.61
CA GLN A 194 3.41 3.41 4.78
C GLN A 194 2.88 4.66 5.46
N CYS A 195 1.65 5.07 5.15
CA CYS A 195 0.99 6.19 5.84
C CYS A 195 0.86 5.90 7.34
N LEU A 196 0.31 4.75 7.72
CA LEU A 196 0.16 4.35 9.12
C LEU A 196 1.50 4.24 9.86
N ASN A 197 2.51 3.63 9.22
CA ASN A 197 3.84 3.50 9.80
C ASN A 197 4.51 4.87 10.01
N GLN A 198 4.32 5.79 9.07
CA GLN A 198 4.86 7.14 9.16
C GLN A 198 4.19 7.94 10.27
N GLU A 199 2.86 7.90 10.37
CA GLU A 199 2.12 8.53 11.47
C GLU A 199 2.58 7.98 12.83
N ALA A 200 2.68 6.66 12.98
CA ALA A 200 3.13 6.04 14.22
C ALA A 200 4.58 6.42 14.59
N SER A 201 5.47 6.46 13.59
CA SER A 201 6.86 6.88 13.77
C SER A 201 6.95 8.34 14.20
N LEU A 202 6.19 9.24 13.57
CA LEU A 202 6.17 10.66 13.91
C LEU A 202 5.58 10.89 15.31
N ARG A 203 4.45 10.26 15.63
CA ARG A 203 3.85 10.29 16.97
C ARG A 203 4.87 9.88 18.03
N ARG A 204 5.56 8.76 17.81
CA ARG A 204 6.58 8.28 18.76
C ARG A 204 7.71 9.29 18.94
N LYS A 205 8.26 9.84 17.84
CA LYS A 205 9.34 10.83 17.92
C LYS A 205 8.92 12.07 18.69
N LEU A 206 7.75 12.63 18.38
CA LEU A 206 7.26 13.86 19.02
C LEU A 206 6.92 13.65 20.50
N LEU A 207 6.35 12.50 20.86
CA LEU A 207 6.04 12.15 22.26
C LEU A 207 7.27 11.77 23.10
N THR A 208 8.35 11.32 22.46
CA THR A 208 9.61 11.00 23.14
C THR A 208 10.44 12.25 23.42
N ASN A 209 10.29 13.29 22.60
CA ASN A 209 10.99 14.56 22.78
C ASN A 209 10.57 15.23 24.08
N ARG A 210 11.55 15.73 24.84
CA ARG A 210 11.34 16.38 26.14
C ARG A 210 11.23 17.90 26.05
N ASP A 211 11.26 18.46 24.83
CA ASP A 211 11.24 19.89 24.64
C ASP A 211 9.90 20.48 25.09
N PRO A 212 9.90 21.55 25.91
CA PRO A 212 8.68 22.17 26.42
C PRO A 212 7.77 22.67 25.29
N LEU A 213 8.37 23.25 24.23
CA LEU A 213 7.63 23.77 23.08
C LEU A 213 6.89 22.67 22.33
N ILE A 214 7.58 21.55 22.03
CA ILE A 214 6.96 20.41 21.32
C ILE A 214 5.84 19.81 22.18
N THR A 215 6.05 19.72 23.49
CA THR A 215 5.04 19.22 24.42
C THR A 215 3.81 20.13 24.49
N ALA A 216 3.99 21.45 24.49
CA ALA A 216 2.89 22.41 24.44
C ALA A 216 2.11 22.29 23.13
N VAL A 217 2.79 22.32 21.98
CA VAL A 217 2.17 22.14 20.66
C VAL A 217 1.43 20.82 20.54
N ALA A 218 1.99 19.74 21.10
CA ALA A 218 1.35 18.43 21.08
C ALA A 218 0.05 18.38 21.91
N ARG A 219 -0.06 19.16 23.00
CA ARG A 219 -1.31 19.27 23.78
C ARG A 219 -2.38 20.05 23.03
N GLU A 220 -1.99 21.08 22.28
CA GLU A 220 -2.89 21.91 21.48
C GLU A 220 -3.35 21.24 20.16
N ASP A 221 -2.71 20.14 19.74
CA ASP A 221 -3.13 19.39 18.55
C ASP A 221 -4.45 18.62 18.81
N ALA A 222 -5.56 19.36 18.72
CA ALA A 222 -6.95 18.87 18.77
C ALA A 222 -7.38 18.20 17.45
N GLY A 223 -6.44 17.56 16.75
CA GLY A 223 -6.68 16.88 15.49
C GLY A 223 -6.67 17.82 14.28
N TYR A 224 -5.88 18.89 14.28
CA TYR A 224 -5.61 19.67 13.06
C TYR A 224 -4.77 18.86 12.08
N THR A 225 -3.89 18.02 12.63
CA THR A 225 -2.98 17.15 11.89
C THR A 225 -3.46 15.69 11.99
N PRO A 226 -3.16 14.81 11.02
CA PRO A 226 -3.42 13.37 11.17
C PRO A 226 -2.80 12.73 12.43
N LEU A 227 -1.84 13.38 13.08
CA LEU A 227 -1.15 12.84 14.25
C LEU A 227 -2.03 12.87 15.52
N SER A 228 -2.97 13.80 15.66
CA SER A 228 -3.87 13.95 16.82
C SER A 228 -3.17 13.72 18.17
N LEU A 229 -2.08 14.46 18.40
CA LEU A 229 -1.19 14.21 19.55
C LEU A 229 -1.87 14.48 20.90
N GLY A 230 -2.78 15.47 20.98
CA GLY A 230 -3.46 15.83 22.21
C GLY A 230 -4.33 14.69 22.74
N LEU A 231 -5.14 14.09 21.84
CA LEU A 231 -5.97 12.92 22.17
C LEU A 231 -5.13 11.74 22.67
N LEU A 232 -4.00 11.47 22.01
CA LEU A 232 -3.07 10.40 22.41
C LEU A 232 -2.41 10.67 23.77
N MET A 233 -2.06 11.93 24.06
CA MET A 233 -1.53 12.32 25.37
C MET A 233 -2.57 12.11 26.47
N ASP A 234 -3.82 12.49 26.23
CA ASP A 234 -4.91 12.28 27.20
C ASP A 234 -5.23 10.80 27.42
N GLU A 235 -5.23 10.00 26.36
CA GLU A 235 -5.29 8.55 26.46
C GLU A 235 -4.12 7.96 27.25
N SER A 236 -2.89 8.48 27.05
CA SER A 236 -1.68 8.03 27.75
C SER A 236 -1.71 8.26 29.27
N LYS A 237 -2.44 9.29 29.73
CA LYS A 237 -2.66 9.57 31.15
C LYS A 237 -3.62 8.58 31.82
N LEU A 238 -4.41 7.80 31.05
CA LEU A 238 -5.27 6.76 31.61
C LEU A 238 -4.45 5.55 32.06
N SER A 239 -4.58 5.18 33.33
CA SER A 239 -3.99 3.97 33.91
C SER A 239 -4.48 2.72 33.17
N MET A 240 -3.64 1.68 33.08
CA MET A 240 -4.02 0.38 32.52
C MET A 240 -5.29 -0.20 33.16
N THR A 241 -5.51 0.05 34.45
CA THR A 241 -6.73 -0.37 35.17
C THR A 241 -7.95 0.42 34.68
N GLN A 242 -7.80 1.72 34.44
CA GLN A 242 -8.85 2.59 33.90
C GLN A 242 -9.19 2.19 32.46
N ARG A 243 -8.19 1.92 31.61
CA ARG A 243 -8.39 1.45 30.23
C ARG A 243 -9.09 0.09 30.17
N LYS A 244 -8.68 -0.87 31.02
CA LYS A 244 -9.34 -2.19 31.10
C LYS A 244 -10.79 -2.05 31.56
N LYS A 245 -11.04 -1.20 32.56
CA LYS A 245 -12.38 -0.92 33.07
C LYS A 245 -13.27 -0.27 32.01
N PHE A 246 -12.74 0.71 31.26
CA PHE A 246 -13.49 1.35 30.16
C PHE A 246 -13.83 0.37 29.03
N ASN A 247 -12.86 -0.47 28.60
CA ASN A 247 -13.10 -1.50 27.58
C ASN A 247 -14.10 -2.57 28.02
N TYR A 248 -14.13 -2.92 29.31
CA TYR A 248 -15.12 -3.83 29.88
C TYR A 248 -16.54 -3.28 29.68
N PHE A 249 -16.77 -2.01 30.04
CA PHE A 249 -18.08 -1.36 29.87
C PHE A 249 -18.49 -1.26 28.40
N LEU A 250 -17.56 -0.88 27.50
CA LEU A 250 -17.81 -0.84 26.06
C LEU A 250 -18.17 -2.20 25.46
N ARG A 251 -17.54 -3.29 25.93
CA ARG A 251 -17.79 -4.65 25.43
C ARG A 251 -19.12 -5.22 25.91
N ASN A 252 -19.54 -4.84 27.12
CA ASN A 252 -20.75 -5.35 27.75
C ASN A 252 -21.99 -4.49 27.49
N GLY A 253 -21.83 -3.33 26.82
CA GLY A 253 -22.93 -2.40 26.54
C GLY A 253 -23.44 -1.64 27.77
N GLU A 254 -22.69 -1.65 28.86
CA GLU A 254 -23.03 -0.95 30.09
C GLU A 254 -22.64 0.55 30.00
N PRO A 255 -23.39 1.45 30.64
CA PRO A 255 -23.08 2.88 30.63
C PRO A 255 -21.72 3.16 31.28
N LEU A 256 -20.97 4.07 30.67
CA LEU A 256 -19.62 4.43 31.12
C LEU A 256 -19.64 4.97 32.57
N PRO A 257 -18.61 4.67 33.39
CA PRO A 257 -18.55 5.14 34.76
C PRO A 257 -18.48 6.67 34.80
N PRO A 258 -19.22 7.33 35.71
CA PRO A 258 -19.26 8.78 35.79
C PRO A 258 -17.87 9.35 36.07
N ILE A 259 -17.47 10.35 35.27
CA ILE A 259 -16.19 11.04 35.40
C ILE A 259 -16.22 11.83 36.72
N ARG A 260 -15.48 11.39 37.72
CA ARG A 260 -15.29 12.15 38.95
C ARG A 260 -14.23 13.22 38.71
N ASN A 261 -14.66 14.47 38.55
CA ASN A 261 -13.73 15.62 38.55
C ASN A 261 -12.98 15.62 39.89
N SER A 262 -11.66 15.49 39.82
CA SER A 262 -10.74 15.40 40.96
C SER A 262 -10.55 16.73 41.71
N SER A 263 -11.55 17.60 41.73
CA SER A 263 -11.47 18.89 42.43
C SER A 263 -11.92 18.83 43.91
N SER A 264 -12.29 17.67 44.45
CA SER A 264 -12.84 17.59 45.82
C SER A 264 -12.32 16.47 46.72
N VAL A 265 -11.13 15.90 46.47
CA VAL A 265 -10.49 15.06 47.50
C VAL A 265 -9.78 15.97 48.49
N ARG A 266 -10.53 16.51 49.45
CA ARG A 266 -9.95 16.98 50.71
C ARG A 266 -9.08 15.84 51.25
N ARG A 267 -7.77 16.07 51.38
CA ARG A 267 -6.88 15.11 52.05
C ARG A 267 -7.40 14.93 53.46
N ASN A 268 -8.06 13.80 53.71
CA ASN A 268 -8.54 13.47 55.03
C ASN A 268 -7.29 13.17 55.88
N SER A 269 -6.90 14.10 56.75
CA SER A 269 -5.70 14.02 57.61
C SER A 269 -5.85 13.01 58.76
N ARG A 270 -6.70 11.99 58.62
CA ARG A 270 -6.90 10.93 59.59
C ARG A 270 -6.52 9.59 58.97
N ILE A 271 -5.22 9.41 58.76
CA ILE A 271 -4.63 8.08 58.63
C ILE A 271 -4.26 7.71 60.07
N PRO A 272 -4.93 6.74 60.73
CA PRO A 272 -4.45 6.25 62.01
C PRO A 272 -3.07 5.62 61.78
N GLU A 273 -2.14 5.90 62.67
CA GLU A 273 -0.79 5.34 62.64
C GLU A 273 -0.87 3.81 62.70
N VAL A 274 -0.58 3.16 61.57
CA VAL A 274 -0.60 1.71 61.46
C VAL A 274 0.68 1.18 62.10
N THR A 275 0.63 0.89 63.40
CA THR A 275 1.72 0.24 64.16
C THR A 275 1.81 -1.27 63.91
N ILE A 276 0.96 -1.82 63.05
CA ILE A 276 0.98 -3.26 62.72
C ILE A 276 1.65 -3.43 61.35
N ARG A 277 2.85 -4.02 61.35
CA ARG A 277 3.52 -4.52 60.14
C ARG A 277 2.50 -5.31 59.29
N PRO A 278 2.47 -5.19 57.96
CA PRO A 278 1.62 -6.04 57.13
C PRO A 278 2.06 -7.49 57.37
N GLY A 279 1.31 -8.18 58.22
CA GLY A 279 1.49 -9.59 58.48
C GLY A 279 1.35 -10.32 57.16
N SER A 280 2.26 -11.27 56.94
CA SER A 280 2.23 -12.26 55.87
C SER A 280 0.80 -12.67 55.52
N SER A 281 0.52 -12.75 54.22
CA SER A 281 -0.77 -13.16 53.65
C SER A 281 -1.46 -14.19 54.54
N LYS A 282 -2.49 -13.78 55.30
CA LYS A 282 -3.26 -14.70 56.14
C LYS A 282 -3.77 -15.82 55.23
N ARG A 283 -3.29 -17.04 55.45
CA ARG A 283 -3.87 -18.24 54.82
C ARG A 283 -5.37 -18.18 55.09
N ARG A 284 -6.19 -18.26 54.04
CA ARG A 284 -7.65 -18.31 54.18
C ARG A 284 -7.99 -19.50 55.08
N THR A 285 -8.91 -19.29 56.03
CA THR A 285 -9.38 -20.38 56.89
C THR A 285 -10.07 -21.43 56.02
N ARG A 286 -10.05 -22.70 56.44
CA ARG A 286 -10.67 -23.79 55.68
C ARG A 286 -12.12 -23.46 55.32
N ASP A 287 -12.88 -22.87 56.24
CA ASP A 287 -14.27 -22.50 56.02
C ASP A 287 -14.43 -21.42 54.94
N THR A 288 -13.53 -20.43 54.89
CA THR A 288 -13.56 -19.43 53.81
C THR A 288 -13.18 -20.01 52.45
N ILE A 289 -12.34 -21.05 52.41
CA ILE A 289 -12.01 -21.74 51.16
C ILE A 289 -13.20 -22.58 50.68
N VAL A 290 -13.88 -23.27 51.59
CA VAL A 290 -15.07 -24.08 51.26
C VAL A 290 -16.23 -23.20 50.80
N GLN A 291 -16.49 -22.06 51.46
CA GLN A 291 -17.52 -21.10 51.04
C GLN A 291 -17.23 -20.41 49.71
N SER A 292 -15.96 -20.33 49.29
CA SER A 292 -15.60 -19.66 48.03
C SER A 292 -15.98 -20.43 46.76
N GLY A 293 -16.58 -21.62 46.88
CA GLY A 293 -17.02 -22.42 45.74
C GLY A 293 -15.86 -23.01 44.92
N VAL A 294 -14.60 -22.83 45.34
CA VAL A 294 -13.40 -23.30 44.61
C VAL A 294 -13.37 -24.82 44.40
N TYR A 295 -14.05 -25.58 45.26
CA TYR A 295 -14.17 -27.04 45.12
C TYR A 295 -15.35 -27.48 44.25
N GLU A 296 -16.23 -26.56 43.83
CA GLU A 296 -17.29 -26.85 42.89
C GLU A 296 -16.66 -27.06 41.50
N ARG A 297 -16.86 -28.25 40.92
CA ARG A 297 -16.40 -28.52 39.56
C ARG A 297 -17.30 -27.81 38.57
N ASP A 298 -16.71 -26.99 37.71
CA ASP A 298 -17.43 -26.38 36.59
C ASP A 298 -18.16 -27.47 35.79
N ARG A 299 -19.47 -27.31 35.63
CA ARG A 299 -20.25 -28.19 34.75
C ARG A 299 -19.83 -27.87 33.32
N PHE A 300 -19.21 -28.84 32.66
CA PHE A 300 -18.82 -28.72 31.25
C PHE A 300 -20.04 -28.37 30.38
N GLN A 301 -20.02 -27.18 29.80
CA GLN A 301 -20.98 -26.76 28.77
C GLN A 301 -20.27 -26.79 27.41
N PRO A 302 -20.71 -27.64 26.46
CA PRO A 302 -20.15 -27.66 25.11
C PRO A 302 -20.34 -26.30 24.42
N MET A 303 -19.29 -25.77 23.79
CA MET A 303 -19.31 -24.49 23.05
C MET A 303 -20.07 -24.56 21.70
N HIS A 304 -20.74 -25.68 21.41
CA HIS A 304 -21.49 -25.91 20.18
C HIS A 304 -22.91 -26.37 20.50
N PRO A 305 -23.94 -25.85 19.80
CA PRO A 305 -25.31 -26.28 19.99
C PRO A 305 -25.45 -27.78 19.69
N LYS A 306 -26.17 -28.51 20.55
CA LYS A 306 -26.54 -29.90 20.29
C LYS A 306 -27.44 -29.93 19.04
N ILE A 307 -26.96 -30.55 17.97
CA ILE A 307 -27.78 -30.91 16.83
C ILE A 307 -28.56 -32.15 17.24
N ASP A 308 -29.87 -32.02 17.43
CA ASP A 308 -30.74 -33.17 17.71
C ASP A 308 -30.71 -34.14 16.53
N ARG A 309 -30.17 -35.34 16.74
CA ARG A 309 -30.19 -36.45 15.77
C ARG A 309 -31.58 -37.12 15.68
N GLY A 310 -32.63 -36.31 15.65
CA GLY A 310 -34.03 -36.74 15.57
C GLY A 310 -34.74 -36.33 14.27
N GLU A 311 -34.39 -35.19 13.66
CA GLU A 311 -35.18 -34.59 12.58
C GLU A 311 -34.38 -34.38 11.28
N GLY A 312 -33.57 -35.39 10.92
CA GLY A 312 -32.74 -35.36 9.72
C GLY A 312 -32.88 -36.58 8.82
N LYS A 313 -34.04 -37.27 8.84
CA LYS A 313 -34.40 -38.27 7.81
C LYS A 313 -35.34 -37.61 6.81
N GLY A 314 -34.80 -36.76 5.93
CA GLY A 314 -35.60 -36.11 4.89
C GLY A 314 -34.81 -35.55 3.71
N GLU A 315 -33.56 -35.11 3.88
CA GLU A 315 -32.92 -34.29 2.84
C GLU A 315 -31.61 -34.83 2.23
N THR A 316 -31.12 -36.01 2.61
CA THR A 316 -29.89 -36.59 2.05
C THR A 316 -30.10 -37.54 0.86
N ALA A 317 -31.19 -37.40 0.10
CA ALA A 317 -31.45 -38.19 -1.11
C ALA A 317 -31.23 -37.44 -2.45
N LYS A 318 -30.71 -36.21 -2.46
CA LYS A 318 -30.62 -35.40 -3.71
C LYS A 318 -29.22 -35.11 -4.26
N TYR A 319 -28.15 -35.55 -3.60
CA TYR A 319 -26.80 -35.28 -4.09
C TYR A 319 -25.89 -36.49 -3.89
N ASN A 320 -26.07 -37.54 -4.69
CA ASN A 320 -25.02 -38.48 -5.12
C ASN A 320 -25.61 -39.47 -6.12
N GLY A 321 -25.73 -39.03 -7.37
CA GLY A 321 -26.25 -39.84 -8.47
C GLY A 321 -25.98 -39.23 -9.83
N VAL A 322 -24.84 -38.54 -10.02
CA VAL A 322 -24.40 -38.08 -11.35
C VAL A 322 -22.89 -38.17 -11.42
N GLN A 323 -22.38 -39.36 -11.74
CA GLN A 323 -21.24 -39.60 -12.63
C GLN A 323 -20.85 -41.09 -12.64
N GLN A 324 -21.65 -41.93 -13.31
CA GLN A 324 -21.16 -43.14 -13.98
C GLN A 324 -22.01 -43.38 -15.25
N GLY A 325 -21.33 -43.45 -16.40
CA GLY A 325 -21.76 -44.23 -17.58
C GLY A 325 -22.84 -43.66 -18.50
N ARG A 326 -22.44 -42.85 -19.49
CA ARG A 326 -23.06 -42.90 -20.83
C ARG A 326 -22.15 -43.75 -21.73
N ALA A 327 -22.48 -45.03 -21.84
CA ALA A 327 -22.14 -45.90 -22.97
C ALA A 327 -23.49 -46.25 -23.65
N GLY A 328 -23.48 -46.48 -24.96
CA GLY A 328 -24.70 -46.60 -25.81
C GLY A 328 -25.57 -47.83 -25.49
N VAL A 329 -26.65 -48.14 -26.20
CA VAL A 329 -26.89 -48.14 -27.65
C VAL A 329 -28.38 -48.49 -27.86
N GLN A 330 -28.98 -47.91 -28.90
CA GLN A 330 -30.13 -48.35 -29.73
C GLN A 330 -31.46 -48.84 -29.12
N GLY A 331 -32.51 -48.14 -29.57
CA GLY A 331 -33.84 -48.65 -29.91
C GLY A 331 -34.38 -47.76 -31.03
#